data_AF-A0AAE0IP73-F1
#
_entry.id   AF-A0AAE0IP73-F1
#
_cell.length_a   1.000
_cell.length_b   1.000
_cell.length_c   1.000
_cell.angle_alpha   90.00
_cell.angle_beta   90.00
_cell.angle_gamma   90.00
#
_symmetry.space_group_name_H-M   'P 1'
#
loop_
_entity.id
_entity.type
_entity.pdbx_description
1 polymer ?
#
loop_
_entity_poly.entity_id
_entity_poly.type
_entity_poly.pdbx_seq_one_letter_code
_entity_poly.pdbx_strand_id
1 'polypeptide(L)'
;MPRLPPSLFWQARSISPLAASLLKTCRDLPSALNELRWIREHVSSSSSSSSPSSKHHDRVVLHKLCARRARGEPLQYILGSQPFGDLDILCRRGVLIPRPETEAYTMKLARILQREARNHPYPQSPPPPVRIIDVCTGTGCIALQLFRSLQPIHPTLHVSGIDISPSAISLARANLVHNNLLPPTTTQTQTITFHKSDLFSPSPFPLPPNQSQKIDLLISNPPYISLPSYHTTTARSVRNHEPPSPSSQAPTSSTPPTTSSTSTYPNPTRTSTPTFSTRVFSASRPLTNRDASSSK
;
A
#
# COMPACT_ATOMS: atom_id res chain seq x y z
N MET A 1 -2.62 26.69 3.95
CA MET A 1 -2.60 25.97 5.24
C MET A 1 -2.59 26.99 6.38
N PRO A 2 -3.46 26.85 7.41
CA PRO A 2 -3.57 27.80 8.51
C PRO A 2 -2.30 27.84 9.35
N ARG A 3 -1.89 29.02 9.83
CA ARG A 3 -0.70 29.18 10.70
C ARG A 3 -1.00 28.62 12.10
N LEU A 4 0.01 27.99 12.71
CA LEU A 4 -0.09 27.53 14.10
C LEU A 4 0.12 28.72 15.05
N PRO A 5 -0.69 28.87 16.10
CA PRO A 5 -0.53 29.98 17.03
C PRO A 5 0.76 29.83 17.85
N PRO A 6 1.48 30.92 18.17
CA PRO A 6 2.68 30.86 19.00
C PRO A 6 2.46 30.20 20.37
N SER A 7 1.29 30.38 20.98
CA SER A 7 0.89 29.76 22.25
C SER A 7 1.02 28.24 22.23
N LEU A 8 0.71 27.60 21.10
CA LEU A 8 0.82 26.15 20.93
C LEU A 8 2.29 25.68 21.01
N PHE A 9 3.24 26.46 20.48
CA PHE A 9 4.66 26.14 20.60
C PHE A 9 5.17 26.30 22.03
N TRP A 10 4.68 27.30 22.77
CA TRP A 10 5.00 27.48 24.18
C TRP A 10 4.47 26.32 25.02
N GLN A 11 3.20 25.93 24.82
CA GLN A 11 2.60 24.77 25.46
C GLN A 11 3.33 23.46 25.13
N ALA A 12 3.74 23.26 23.88
CA ALA A 12 4.51 22.07 23.52
C ALA A 12 5.89 22.06 24.17
N ARG A 13 6.58 23.22 24.24
CA ARG A 13 7.91 23.33 24.86
C ARG A 13 7.87 23.10 26.37
N SER A 14 6.81 23.51 27.06
CA SER A 14 6.67 23.25 28.50
C SER A 14 6.52 21.75 28.81
N ILE A 15 5.99 20.97 27.85
CA ILE A 15 5.91 19.51 27.97
C ILE A 15 7.21 18.84 27.50
N SER A 16 7.70 19.20 26.31
CA SER A 16 8.91 18.63 25.71
C SER A 16 9.41 19.48 24.52
N PRO A 17 10.68 19.92 24.52
CA PRO A 17 11.28 20.60 23.37
C PRO A 17 11.18 19.78 22.07
N LEU A 18 11.25 18.45 22.18
CA LEU A 18 11.09 17.55 21.04
C LEU A 18 9.66 17.58 20.49
N ALA A 19 8.63 17.61 21.35
CA ALA A 19 7.24 17.72 20.90
C ALA A 19 7.01 19.04 20.14
N ALA A 20 7.59 20.13 20.64
CA ALA A 20 7.53 21.42 19.95
C ALA A 20 8.20 21.40 18.57
N SER A 21 9.27 20.59 18.39
CA SER A 21 9.92 20.43 17.09
C SER A 21 9.05 19.71 16.05
N LEU A 22 8.16 18.81 16.51
CA LEU A 22 7.28 18.02 15.65
C LEU A 22 6.00 18.75 15.23
N LEU A 23 5.57 19.78 15.98
CA LEU A 23 4.34 20.55 15.73
C LEU A 23 4.21 21.04 14.28
N LYS A 24 5.31 21.47 13.65
CA LYS A 24 5.26 21.97 12.26
C LYS A 24 4.75 20.91 11.29
N THR A 25 5.11 19.65 11.55
CA THR A 25 4.77 18.51 10.71
C THR A 25 3.43 17.89 11.10
N CYS A 26 3.15 17.77 12.40
CA CYS A 26 1.92 17.17 12.93
C CYS A 26 0.72 18.12 12.91
N ARG A 27 0.95 19.44 12.92
CA ARG A 27 -0.06 20.52 12.91
C ARG A 27 -0.92 20.64 14.18
N ASP A 28 -0.85 19.69 15.09
CA ASP A 28 -1.49 19.77 16.40
C ASP A 28 -0.62 19.11 17.49
N LEU A 29 -0.90 19.47 18.74
CA LEU A 29 -0.13 19.00 19.91
C LEU A 29 -0.39 17.52 20.22
N PRO A 30 -1.64 17.00 20.26
CA PRO A 30 -1.90 15.57 20.47
C PRO A 30 -1.13 14.67 19.50
N SER A 31 -1.14 14.98 18.20
CA SER A 31 -0.39 14.24 17.17
C SER A 31 1.11 14.34 17.40
N ALA A 32 1.65 15.52 17.72
CA ALA A 32 3.07 15.69 18.02
C ALA A 32 3.54 14.87 19.23
N LEU A 33 2.69 14.77 20.28
CA LEU A 33 2.97 13.95 21.45
C LEU A 33 2.89 12.46 21.14
N ASN A 34 1.90 12.03 20.35
CA ASN A 34 1.78 10.64 19.90
C ASN A 34 2.99 10.21 19.07
N GLU A 35 3.42 11.02 18.10
CA GLU A 35 4.61 10.70 17.31
C GLU A 35 5.88 10.70 18.16
N LEU A 36 6.03 11.64 19.10
CA LEU A 36 7.16 11.63 20.04
C LEU A 36 7.18 10.35 20.89
N ARG A 37 6.01 9.90 21.36
CA ARG A 37 5.87 8.64 22.10
C ARG A 37 6.34 7.46 21.26
N TRP A 38 5.86 7.33 20.02
CA TRP A 38 6.26 6.23 19.13
C TRP A 38 7.75 6.25 18.78
N ILE A 39 8.35 7.43 18.55
CA ILE A 39 9.80 7.52 18.30
C ILE A 39 10.58 7.10 19.56
N ARG A 40 10.12 7.46 20.76
CA ARG A 40 10.75 7.01 22.02
C ARG A 40 10.65 5.50 22.21
N GLU A 41 9.49 4.92 21.95
CA GLU A 41 9.27 3.47 22.00
C GLU A 41 10.22 2.76 21.02
N HIS A 42 10.32 3.24 19.78
CA HIS A 42 11.23 2.68 18.77
C HIS A 42 12.71 2.69 19.20
N VAL A 43 13.18 3.79 19.79
CA VAL A 43 14.54 3.87 20.34
C VAL A 43 14.74 2.90 21.49
N SER A 44 13.75 2.78 22.37
CA SER A 44 13.80 1.90 23.54
C SER A 44 13.83 0.42 23.12
N SER A 45 13.01 0.03 22.15
CA SER A 45 12.97 -1.34 21.62
C SER A 45 14.23 -1.74 20.87
N SER A 46 14.98 -0.77 20.33
CA SER A 46 16.26 -1.01 19.65
C SER A 46 17.45 -1.11 20.61
N SER A 47 17.24 -0.83 21.90
CA SER A 47 18.30 -0.71 22.90
C SER A 47 18.35 -1.96 23.79
N SER A 48 19.36 -2.80 23.60
CA SER A 48 19.49 -4.09 24.28
C SER A 48 20.10 -4.00 25.70
N SER A 49 20.42 -2.80 26.22
CA SER A 49 21.14 -2.63 27.49
C SER A 49 20.64 -1.44 28.30
N SER A 50 20.49 -1.63 29.62
CA SER A 50 20.04 -0.59 30.55
C SER A 50 21.18 0.29 31.09
N SER A 51 22.38 0.19 30.51
CA SER A 51 23.58 0.91 30.96
C SER A 51 23.42 2.45 30.87
N PRO A 52 24.06 3.24 31.76
CA PRO A 52 24.10 4.71 31.67
C PRO A 52 24.61 5.23 30.32
N SER A 53 25.59 4.55 29.71
CA SER A 53 26.09 4.89 28.37
C SER A 53 25.04 4.68 27.28
N SER A 54 24.20 3.65 27.42
CA SER A 54 23.07 3.40 26.52
C SER A 54 22.04 4.53 26.61
N LYS A 55 21.73 5.01 27.82
CA LYS A 55 20.76 6.11 28.00
C LYS A 55 21.20 7.40 27.31
N HIS A 56 22.50 7.71 27.28
CA HIS A 56 23.01 8.85 26.54
C HIS A 56 22.86 8.64 25.02
N HIS A 57 23.23 7.46 24.52
CA HIS A 57 23.07 7.09 23.13
C HIS A 57 21.60 7.21 22.68
N ASP A 58 20.66 6.68 23.46
CA ASP A 58 19.23 6.70 23.16
C ASP A 58 18.70 8.14 23.05
N ARG A 59 19.16 9.04 23.93
CA ARG A 59 18.80 10.46 23.85
C ARG A 59 19.31 11.10 22.56
N VAL A 60 20.54 10.77 22.14
CA VAL A 60 21.11 11.26 20.87
C VAL A 60 20.32 10.72 19.67
N VAL A 61 20.01 9.42 19.66
CA VAL A 61 19.21 8.79 18.60
C VAL A 61 17.82 9.40 18.53
N LEU A 62 17.11 9.51 19.67
CA LEU A 62 15.79 10.14 19.76
C LEU A 62 15.80 11.55 19.16
N HIS A 63 16.77 12.37 19.54
CA HIS A 63 16.88 13.75 19.02
C HIS A 63 17.11 13.76 17.50
N LYS A 64 17.92 12.83 16.98
CA LYS A 64 18.18 12.66 15.54
C LYS A 64 16.91 12.25 14.79
N LEU A 65 16.13 11.32 15.32
CA LEU A 65 14.88 10.86 14.69
C LEU A 65 13.80 11.95 14.71
N CYS A 66 13.64 12.69 15.83
CA CYS A 66 12.75 13.84 15.87
C CYS A 66 13.17 14.94 14.87
N ALA A 67 14.48 15.19 14.73
CA ALA A 67 14.98 16.17 13.74
C ALA A 67 14.69 15.74 12.29
N ARG A 68 14.78 14.44 11.97
CA ARG A 68 14.34 13.89 10.68
C ARG A 68 12.86 14.14 10.45
N ARG A 69 12.02 13.82 11.45
CA ARG A 69 10.57 14.00 11.38
C ARG A 69 10.16 15.47 11.23
N ALA A 70 10.84 16.36 11.95
CA ALA A 70 10.63 17.82 11.87
C ALA A 70 10.97 18.40 10.48
N ARG A 71 11.84 17.74 9.70
CA ARG A 71 12.12 18.10 8.30
C ARG A 71 11.09 17.58 7.29
N GLY A 72 10.10 16.81 7.76
CA GLY A 72 9.00 16.29 6.94
C GLY A 72 9.21 14.87 6.44
N GLU A 73 10.25 14.16 6.90
CA GLU A 73 10.42 12.74 6.60
C GLU A 73 9.22 11.96 7.18
N PRO A 74 8.61 11.02 6.41
CA PRO A 74 7.51 10.20 6.89
C PRO A 74 7.90 9.44 8.15
N LEU A 75 6.98 9.39 9.12
CA LEU A 75 7.21 8.68 10.37
C LEU A 75 7.49 7.20 10.12
N GLN A 76 6.80 6.57 9.18
CA GLN A 76 6.95 5.15 8.85
C GLN A 76 8.34 4.81 8.31
N TYR A 77 9.01 5.73 7.61
CA TYR A 77 10.41 5.56 7.21
C TYR A 77 11.40 5.79 8.35
N ILE A 78 11.00 6.55 9.36
CA ILE A 78 11.79 6.78 10.59
C ILE A 78 11.69 5.55 11.50
N LEU A 79 10.48 5.00 11.68
CA LEU A 79 10.21 3.82 12.49
C LEU A 79 10.60 2.52 11.77
N GLY A 80 10.65 2.54 10.43
CA GLY A 80 11.02 1.40 9.60
C GLY A 80 9.87 0.47 9.24
N SER A 81 8.69 0.64 9.85
CA SER A 81 7.49 -0.15 9.56
C SER A 81 6.20 0.61 9.86
N GLN A 82 5.07 -0.02 9.55
CA GLN A 82 3.75 0.37 10.05
C GLN A 82 2.81 -0.84 10.11
N PRO A 83 1.77 -0.79 10.97
CA PRO A 83 0.74 -1.82 10.98
C PRO A 83 -0.11 -1.80 9.70
N PHE A 84 -0.56 -2.98 9.29
CA PHE A 84 -1.54 -3.18 8.23
C PHE A 84 -2.34 -4.46 8.53
N GLY A 85 -3.56 -4.32 9.05
CA GLY A 85 -4.33 -5.46 9.54
C GLY A 85 -3.61 -6.15 10.70
N ASP A 86 -3.31 -7.43 10.52
CA ASP A 86 -2.61 -8.23 11.53
C ASP A 86 -1.09 -8.27 11.29
N LEU A 87 -0.60 -7.54 10.29
CA LEU A 87 0.79 -7.57 9.83
C LEU A 87 1.53 -6.28 10.22
N ASP A 88 2.84 -6.41 10.42
CA ASP A 88 3.76 -5.27 10.50
C ASP A 88 4.49 -5.16 9.16
N ILE A 89 4.27 -4.08 8.43
CA ILE A 89 4.79 -3.88 7.08
C ILE A 89 5.99 -2.95 7.14
N LEU A 90 7.18 -3.50 6.88
CA LEU A 90 8.41 -2.73 6.70
C LEU A 90 8.20 -1.67 5.62
N CYS A 91 8.68 -0.47 5.93
CA CYS A 91 8.59 0.71 5.10
C CYS A 91 10.00 1.26 4.86
N ARG A 92 10.35 1.53 3.60
CA ARG A 92 11.61 2.18 3.25
C ARG A 92 11.41 3.15 2.09
N ARG A 93 12.32 4.12 1.98
CA ARG A 93 12.30 5.12 0.91
C ARG A 93 12.27 4.45 -0.47
N GLY A 94 11.49 5.04 -1.38
CA GLY A 94 11.35 4.55 -2.76
C GLY A 94 10.26 3.50 -2.96
N VAL A 95 9.49 3.17 -1.92
CA VAL A 95 8.27 2.35 -2.01
C VAL A 95 7.14 3.05 -1.25
N LEU A 96 5.94 3.07 -1.83
CA LEU A 96 4.78 3.75 -1.26
C LEU A 96 4.46 3.20 0.14
N ILE A 97 4.19 4.10 1.09
CA ILE A 97 3.78 3.72 2.43
C ILE A 97 2.33 3.22 2.37
N PRO A 98 2.00 2.00 2.85
CA PRO A 98 0.61 1.53 2.94
C PRO A 98 -0.33 2.58 3.55
N ARG A 99 -1.55 2.69 3.04
CA ARG A 99 -2.51 3.70 3.50
C ARG A 99 -3.63 3.07 4.32
N PRO A 100 -4.20 3.78 5.32
CA PRO A 100 -5.34 3.29 6.09
C PRO A 100 -6.55 2.91 5.21
N GLU A 101 -6.78 3.63 4.12
CA GLU A 101 -7.84 3.32 3.16
C GLU A 101 -7.58 1.98 2.46
N THR A 102 -6.31 1.71 2.12
CA THR A 102 -5.85 0.44 1.54
C THR A 102 -6.07 -0.72 2.49
N GLU A 103 -5.72 -0.52 3.76
CA GLU A 103 -5.97 -1.48 4.83
C GLU A 103 -7.47 -1.77 4.97
N ALA A 104 -8.29 -0.73 5.05
CA ALA A 104 -9.73 -0.84 5.26
C ALA A 104 -10.41 -1.69 4.17
N TYR A 105 -10.12 -1.44 2.89
CA TYR A 105 -10.73 -2.25 1.83
C TYR A 105 -10.15 -3.66 1.78
N THR A 106 -8.85 -3.85 2.06
CA THR A 106 -8.21 -5.16 2.03
C THR A 106 -8.80 -6.07 3.11
N MET A 107 -8.96 -5.54 4.33
CA MET A 107 -9.60 -6.24 5.44
C MET A 107 -11.08 -6.53 5.16
N LYS A 108 -11.80 -5.59 4.53
CA LYS A 108 -13.19 -5.82 4.11
C LYS A 108 -13.28 -6.94 3.08
N LEU A 109 -12.39 -6.96 2.09
CA LEU A 109 -12.35 -7.99 1.06
C LEU A 109 -12.03 -9.37 1.66
N ALA A 110 -11.02 -9.45 2.52
CA ALA A 110 -10.70 -10.69 3.24
C ALA A 110 -11.93 -11.24 3.96
N ARG A 111 -12.66 -10.41 4.73
CA ARG A 111 -13.88 -10.84 5.45
C ARG A 111 -14.97 -11.33 4.50
N ILE A 112 -15.15 -10.69 3.35
CA ILE A 112 -16.12 -11.14 2.32
C ILE A 112 -15.71 -12.53 1.83
N LEU A 113 -14.45 -12.72 1.41
CA LEU A 113 -13.97 -14.00 0.89
C LEU A 113 -14.08 -15.13 1.94
N GLN A 114 -13.74 -14.85 3.20
CA GLN A 114 -13.89 -15.81 4.31
C GLN A 114 -15.37 -16.15 4.59
N ARG A 115 -16.30 -15.21 4.37
CA ARG A 115 -17.74 -15.45 4.53
C ARG A 115 -18.26 -16.30 3.37
N GLU A 116 -17.89 -15.97 2.14
CA GLU A 116 -18.28 -16.74 0.95
C GLU A 116 -17.80 -18.19 1.05
N ALA A 117 -16.54 -18.42 1.44
CA ALA A 117 -15.98 -19.76 1.62
C ALA A 117 -16.71 -20.60 2.69
N ARG A 118 -17.26 -19.96 3.73
CA ARG A 118 -18.04 -20.63 4.79
C ARG A 118 -19.49 -20.90 4.40
N ASN A 119 -20.12 -19.95 3.71
CA ASN A 119 -21.53 -20.04 3.34
C ASN A 119 -21.78 -20.92 2.11
N HIS A 120 -20.78 -21.01 1.23
CA HIS A 120 -20.82 -21.79 0.00
C HIS A 120 -19.63 -22.75 -0.04
N PRO A 121 -19.61 -23.77 0.85
CA PRO A 121 -18.54 -24.75 0.84
C PRO A 121 -18.49 -25.45 -0.52
N TYR A 122 -17.26 -25.67 -1.01
CA TYR A 122 -17.07 -26.32 -2.29
C TYR A 122 -17.66 -27.73 -2.27
N PRO A 123 -18.42 -28.14 -3.31
CA PRO A 123 -18.97 -29.49 -3.38
C PRO A 123 -17.90 -30.57 -3.60
N GLN A 124 -16.69 -30.18 -4.00
CA GLN A 124 -15.57 -31.07 -4.29
C GLN A 124 -14.56 -31.04 -3.13
N SER A 125 -14.00 -32.21 -2.81
CA SER A 125 -12.91 -32.37 -1.85
C SER A 125 -11.69 -33.01 -2.54
N PRO A 126 -10.52 -32.36 -2.54
CA PRO A 126 -10.24 -31.04 -1.96
C PRO A 126 -10.89 -29.89 -2.75
N PRO A 127 -11.12 -28.73 -2.11
CA PRO A 127 -11.62 -27.54 -2.80
C PRO A 127 -10.65 -27.09 -3.91
N PRO A 128 -11.16 -26.43 -4.97
CA PRO A 128 -10.32 -25.94 -6.05
C PRO A 128 -9.31 -24.88 -5.56
N PRO A 129 -8.18 -24.71 -6.26
CA PRO A 129 -7.19 -23.68 -5.95
C PRO A 129 -7.80 -22.28 -6.03
N VAL A 130 -7.42 -21.39 -5.11
CA VAL A 130 -7.72 -19.96 -5.19
C VAL A 130 -6.48 -19.22 -5.67
N ARG A 131 -6.62 -18.44 -6.75
CA ARG A 131 -5.52 -17.68 -7.36
C ARG A 131 -5.78 -16.18 -7.31
N ILE A 132 -4.91 -15.46 -6.63
CA ILE A 132 -5.00 -14.01 -6.39
C ILE A 132 -3.78 -13.31 -7.00
N ILE A 133 -4.02 -12.22 -7.73
CA ILE A 133 -2.96 -11.34 -8.23
C ILE A 133 -3.15 -9.93 -7.67
N ASP A 134 -2.10 -9.41 -7.04
CA ASP A 134 -1.99 -8.02 -6.59
C ASP A 134 -1.07 -7.24 -7.53
N VAL A 135 -1.65 -6.31 -8.29
CA VAL A 135 -0.96 -5.51 -9.30
C VAL A 135 -0.54 -4.16 -8.70
N CYS A 136 0.69 -3.74 -8.97
CA CYS A 136 1.34 -2.61 -8.29
C CYS A 136 1.49 -2.87 -6.79
N THR A 137 2.02 -4.05 -6.45
CA THR A 137 2.02 -4.59 -5.08
C THR A 137 2.78 -3.73 -4.07
N GLY A 138 3.74 -2.91 -4.51
CA GLY A 138 4.48 -2.00 -3.64
C GLY A 138 5.19 -2.74 -2.49
N THR A 139 4.76 -2.48 -1.26
CA THR A 139 5.26 -3.17 -0.06
C THR A 139 4.80 -4.62 0.06
N GLY A 140 3.89 -5.09 -0.79
CA GLY A 140 3.22 -6.38 -0.68
C GLY A 140 2.05 -6.41 0.31
N CYS A 141 1.68 -5.27 0.92
CA CYS A 141 0.71 -5.24 2.03
C CYS A 141 -0.64 -5.91 1.70
N ILE A 142 -1.19 -5.69 0.50
CA ILE A 142 -2.45 -6.29 0.06
C ILE A 142 -2.29 -7.81 -0.10
N ALA A 143 -1.31 -8.24 -0.90
CA ALA A 143 -1.02 -9.65 -1.15
C ALA A 143 -0.77 -10.43 0.16
N LEU A 144 0.07 -9.89 1.05
CA LEU A 144 0.43 -10.52 2.32
C LEU A 144 -0.77 -10.64 3.26
N GLN A 145 -1.56 -9.57 3.40
CA GLN A 145 -2.73 -9.60 4.29
C GLN A 145 -3.80 -10.55 3.76
N LEU A 146 -4.07 -10.56 2.45
CA LEU A 146 -5.00 -11.53 1.86
C LEU A 146 -4.50 -12.96 2.04
N PHE A 147 -3.21 -13.22 1.82
CA PHE A 147 -2.62 -14.54 2.07
C PHE A 147 -2.84 -14.95 3.52
N ARG A 148 -2.44 -14.11 4.49
CA ARG A 148 -2.61 -14.38 5.92
C ARG A 148 -4.06 -14.69 6.31
N SER A 149 -5.01 -13.92 5.80
CA SER A 149 -6.42 -14.09 6.14
C SER A 149 -7.06 -15.33 5.51
N LEU A 150 -6.57 -15.77 4.34
CA LEU A 150 -7.19 -16.86 3.57
C LEU A 150 -6.50 -18.21 3.75
N GLN A 151 -5.22 -18.21 4.14
CA GLN A 151 -4.41 -19.39 4.37
C GLN A 151 -5.09 -20.44 5.28
N PRO A 152 -5.77 -20.07 6.40
CA PRO A 152 -6.39 -21.08 7.27
C PRO A 152 -7.60 -21.80 6.65
N ILE A 153 -8.18 -21.24 5.59
CA ILE A 153 -9.47 -21.69 5.03
C ILE A 153 -9.28 -22.35 3.65
N HIS A 154 -8.23 -21.98 2.92
CA HIS A 154 -7.94 -22.50 1.59
C HIS A 154 -6.67 -23.37 1.60
N PRO A 155 -6.78 -24.71 1.50
CA PRO A 155 -5.61 -25.60 1.49
C PRO A 155 -4.73 -25.42 0.25
N THR A 156 -5.31 -24.95 -0.85
CA THR A 156 -4.59 -24.60 -2.08
C THR A 156 -4.81 -23.12 -2.39
N LEU A 157 -3.80 -22.29 -2.12
CA LEU A 157 -3.88 -20.83 -2.23
C LEU A 157 -2.62 -20.29 -2.92
N HIS A 158 -2.79 -19.62 -4.04
CA HIS A 158 -1.71 -18.99 -4.77
C HIS A 158 -1.92 -17.49 -4.82
N VAL A 159 -1.03 -16.74 -4.18
CA VAL A 159 -1.04 -15.26 -4.20
C VAL A 159 0.22 -14.78 -4.91
N SER A 160 0.07 -13.87 -5.87
CA SER A 160 1.20 -13.26 -6.56
C SER A 160 1.10 -11.75 -6.53
N GLY A 161 2.16 -11.08 -6.07
CA GLY A 161 2.30 -9.63 -6.22
C GLY A 161 3.19 -9.30 -7.40
N ILE A 162 2.79 -8.33 -8.22
CA ILE A 162 3.62 -7.82 -9.32
C ILE A 162 3.84 -6.32 -9.20
N ASP A 163 5.03 -5.88 -9.58
CA ASP A 163 5.40 -4.46 -9.60
C ASP A 163 6.50 -4.23 -10.64
N ILE A 164 6.52 -3.05 -11.26
CA ILE A 164 7.59 -2.66 -12.19
C ILE A 164 8.89 -2.32 -11.42
N SER A 165 8.77 -1.89 -10.17
CA SER A 165 9.87 -1.42 -9.35
C SER A 165 10.63 -2.57 -8.67
N PRO A 166 11.95 -2.73 -8.94
CA PRO A 166 12.76 -3.72 -8.23
C PRO A 166 12.83 -3.48 -6.72
N SER A 167 12.77 -2.22 -6.26
CA SER A 167 12.79 -1.88 -4.84
C SER A 167 11.50 -2.30 -4.14
N ALA A 168 10.36 -2.20 -4.81
CA ALA A 168 9.06 -2.69 -4.33
C ALA A 168 9.10 -4.22 -4.15
N ILE A 169 9.53 -4.95 -5.19
CA ILE A 169 9.64 -6.42 -5.12
C ILE A 169 10.61 -6.89 -4.03
N SER A 170 11.76 -6.23 -3.88
CA SER A 170 12.71 -6.53 -2.80
C SER A 170 12.08 -6.31 -1.42
N LEU A 171 11.33 -5.21 -1.24
CA LEU A 171 10.67 -4.91 0.03
C LEU A 171 9.50 -5.86 0.31
N ALA A 172 8.69 -6.21 -0.69
CA ALA A 172 7.59 -7.16 -0.55
C ALA A 172 8.09 -8.54 -0.11
N ARG A 173 9.20 -9.02 -0.68
CA ARG A 173 9.87 -10.25 -0.23
C ARG A 173 10.43 -10.14 1.19
N ALA A 174 10.99 -8.98 1.56
CA ALA A 174 11.42 -8.75 2.93
C ALA A 174 10.24 -8.77 3.92
N ASN A 175 9.08 -8.22 3.52
CA ASN A 175 7.86 -8.24 4.33
C ASN A 175 7.25 -9.64 4.48
N LEU A 176 7.34 -10.47 3.45
CA LEU A 176 7.00 -11.90 3.52
C LEU A 176 7.80 -12.61 4.61
N VAL A 177 9.12 -12.42 4.63
CA VAL A 177 10.00 -13.00 5.64
C VAL A 177 9.72 -12.41 7.01
N HIS A 178 9.62 -11.08 7.11
CA HIS A 178 9.38 -10.35 8.37
C HIS A 178 8.11 -10.81 9.09
N ASN A 179 7.05 -11.11 8.34
CA ASN A 179 5.77 -11.55 8.90
C ASN A 179 5.64 -13.08 9.01
N ASN A 180 6.72 -13.84 8.78
CA ASN A 180 6.73 -15.30 8.85
C ASN A 180 5.62 -15.97 8.01
N LEU A 181 5.31 -15.43 6.82
CA LEU A 181 4.26 -15.96 5.94
C LEU A 181 4.79 -16.98 4.92
N LEU A 182 5.96 -17.58 5.19
CA LEU A 182 6.46 -18.68 4.37
C LEU A 182 5.57 -19.90 4.56
N PRO A 183 5.18 -20.61 3.48
CA PRO A 183 4.30 -21.77 3.60
C PRO A 183 4.94 -22.82 4.51
N PRO A 184 4.18 -23.43 5.45
CA PRO A 184 4.67 -24.58 6.19
C PRO A 184 5.01 -25.72 5.22
N THR A 185 6.05 -26.50 5.53
CA THR A 185 6.52 -27.66 4.76
C THR A 185 5.56 -28.86 4.75
N THR A 186 4.29 -28.67 5.09
CA THR A 186 3.31 -29.75 5.32
C THR A 186 2.16 -29.60 4.33
N THR A 187 1.73 -30.72 3.72
CA THR A 187 0.48 -31.08 2.97
C THR A 187 -0.39 -30.04 2.23
N GLN A 188 -0.30 -28.74 2.50
CA GLN A 188 -0.98 -27.63 1.87
C GLN A 188 -0.16 -27.09 0.70
N THR A 189 -0.84 -26.81 -0.42
CA THR A 189 -0.22 -26.25 -1.62
C THR A 189 -0.45 -24.75 -1.63
N GLN A 190 0.26 -24.05 -0.75
CA GLN A 190 0.11 -22.61 -0.56
C GLN A 190 1.38 -21.90 -1.00
N THR A 191 1.24 -20.84 -1.78
CA THR A 191 2.38 -20.07 -2.28
C THR A 191 2.06 -18.58 -2.29
N ILE A 192 3.01 -17.78 -1.84
CA ILE A 192 3.01 -16.33 -2.07
C ILE A 192 4.31 -15.94 -2.75
N THR A 193 4.22 -15.27 -3.89
CA THR A 193 5.39 -14.89 -4.69
C THR A 193 5.32 -13.45 -5.17
N PHE A 194 6.48 -12.85 -5.42
CA PHE A 194 6.59 -11.47 -5.88
C PHE A 194 7.48 -11.40 -7.11
N HIS A 195 6.99 -10.81 -8.20
CA HIS A 195 7.65 -10.79 -9.50
C HIS A 195 7.77 -9.37 -10.04
N LYS A 196 8.94 -9.04 -10.56
CA LYS A 196 9.10 -7.81 -11.32
C LYS A 196 8.41 -8.00 -12.67
N SER A 197 7.43 -7.17 -12.98
CA SER A 197 6.71 -7.23 -14.24
C SER A 197 6.15 -5.86 -14.62
N ASP A 198 6.10 -5.59 -15.92
CA ASP A 198 5.39 -4.44 -16.46
C ASP A 198 3.99 -4.91 -16.90
N LEU A 199 2.95 -4.26 -16.38
CA LEU A 199 1.55 -4.57 -16.68
C LEU A 199 1.23 -4.45 -18.18
N PHE A 200 1.98 -3.62 -18.91
CA PHE A 200 1.79 -3.41 -20.35
C PHE A 200 2.57 -4.41 -21.21
N SER A 201 3.33 -5.33 -20.60
CA SER A 201 3.99 -6.41 -21.33
C SER A 201 2.98 -7.43 -21.87
N PRO A 202 3.29 -8.18 -22.94
CA PRO A 202 2.39 -9.18 -23.52
C PRO A 202 1.94 -10.29 -22.55
N SER A 203 2.77 -10.60 -21.55
CA SER A 203 2.52 -11.63 -20.54
C SER A 203 2.89 -11.10 -19.14
N PRO A 204 2.09 -10.17 -18.58
CA PRO A 204 2.47 -9.45 -17.35
C PRO A 204 2.34 -10.31 -16.09
N PHE A 205 1.55 -11.38 -16.16
CA PHE A 205 1.27 -12.25 -15.03
C PHE A 205 2.14 -13.51 -15.08
N PRO A 206 2.79 -13.89 -13.96
CA PRO A 206 3.61 -15.09 -13.86
C PRO A 206 2.72 -16.35 -13.74
N LEU A 207 1.99 -16.66 -14.81
CA LEU A 207 1.13 -17.84 -14.90
C LEU A 207 1.88 -18.99 -15.60
N PRO A 208 1.79 -20.25 -15.13
CA PRO A 208 2.38 -21.38 -15.82
C PRO A 208 1.76 -21.57 -17.21
N PRO A 209 2.56 -21.88 -18.26
CA PRO A 209 2.08 -21.93 -19.65
C PRO A 209 1.01 -23.00 -19.94
N ASN A 210 0.76 -23.95 -19.02
CA ASN A 210 -0.16 -25.08 -19.22
C ASN A 210 -1.26 -25.20 -18.14
N GLN A 211 -1.37 -24.24 -17.23
CA GLN A 211 -2.54 -24.17 -16.35
C GLN A 211 -3.61 -23.33 -17.03
N SER A 212 -4.86 -23.75 -16.97
CA SER A 212 -6.00 -22.88 -17.26
C SER A 212 -5.73 -21.52 -16.61
N GLN A 213 -5.61 -20.46 -17.42
CA GLN A 213 -5.19 -19.09 -17.06
C GLN A 213 -6.22 -18.37 -16.16
N LYS A 214 -6.86 -19.11 -15.27
CA LYS A 214 -7.91 -18.62 -14.41
C LYS A 214 -7.26 -17.93 -13.23
N ILE A 215 -7.53 -16.63 -13.14
CA ILE A 215 -7.31 -15.79 -11.97
C ILE A 215 -8.67 -15.65 -11.30
N ASP A 216 -8.78 -16.01 -10.03
CA ASP A 216 -10.05 -15.90 -9.28
C ASP A 216 -10.25 -14.49 -8.71
N LEU A 217 -9.15 -13.80 -8.40
CA LEU A 217 -9.16 -12.41 -7.94
C LEU A 217 -7.96 -11.63 -8.49
N LEU A 218 -8.24 -10.52 -9.17
CA LEU A 218 -7.25 -9.50 -9.50
C LEU A 218 -7.55 -8.25 -8.67
N ILE A 219 -6.56 -7.76 -7.95
CA ILE A 219 -6.64 -6.56 -7.13
C ILE A 219 -5.47 -5.63 -7.45
N SER A 220 -5.67 -4.33 -7.26
CA SER A 220 -4.61 -3.35 -7.46
C SER A 220 -4.90 -2.10 -6.64
N ASN A 221 -3.83 -1.46 -6.15
CA ASN A 221 -3.85 -0.07 -5.72
C ASN A 221 -2.91 0.73 -6.62
N PRO A 222 -3.29 0.98 -7.89
CA PRO A 222 -2.40 1.58 -8.84
C PRO A 222 -2.17 3.05 -8.50
N PRO A 223 -1.12 3.67 -9.05
CA PRO A 223 -0.96 5.12 -8.98
C PRO A 223 -2.13 5.84 -9.67
N TYR A 224 -2.96 6.57 -8.92
CA TYR A 224 -4.15 7.27 -9.44
C TYR A 224 -4.07 8.80 -9.33
N ILE A 225 -3.00 9.35 -8.76
CA ILE A 225 -2.82 10.80 -8.63
C ILE A 225 -2.19 11.34 -9.92
N SER A 226 -2.89 12.28 -10.58
CA SER A 226 -2.38 12.97 -11.76
C SER A 226 -1.21 13.89 -11.43
N LEU A 227 -0.40 14.21 -12.44
CA LEU A 227 0.71 15.17 -12.33
C LEU A 227 0.35 16.49 -11.64
N PRO A 228 -0.67 17.23 -12.12
CA PRO A 228 -1.01 18.51 -11.51
C PRO A 228 -1.42 18.35 -10.04
N SER A 229 -2.20 17.31 -9.74
CA SER A 229 -2.65 17.01 -8.38
C SER A 229 -1.51 16.59 -7.47
N TYR A 230 -0.53 15.83 -7.98
CA TYR A 230 0.63 15.41 -7.18
C TYR A 230 1.37 16.63 -6.63
N HIS A 231 1.59 17.67 -7.44
CA HIS A 231 2.26 18.88 -6.99
C HIS A 231 1.39 19.75 -6.08
N THR A 232 0.09 19.84 -6.34
CA THR A 232 -0.79 20.83 -5.68
C THR A 232 -1.52 20.32 -4.44
N THR A 233 -1.95 19.06 -4.41
CA THR A 233 -2.87 18.55 -3.38
C THR A 233 -2.23 17.58 -2.39
N THR A 234 -1.12 16.92 -2.74
CA THR A 234 -0.51 15.94 -1.84
C THR A 234 0.24 16.61 -0.68
N ALA A 235 0.46 15.88 0.42
CA ALA A 235 1.24 16.40 1.53
C ALA A 235 2.72 16.56 1.15
N ARG A 236 3.44 17.47 1.82
CA ARG A 236 4.88 17.69 1.59
C ARG A 236 5.71 16.42 1.78
N SER A 237 5.35 15.57 2.74
CA SER A 237 6.01 14.30 2.98
C SER A 237 5.92 13.38 1.76
N VAL A 238 4.74 13.31 1.14
CA VAL A 238 4.49 12.50 -0.07
C VAL A 238 5.36 13.00 -1.22
N ARG A 239 5.31 14.30 -1.52
CA ARG A 239 6.09 14.91 -2.63
C ARG A 239 7.60 14.72 -2.49
N ASN A 240 8.11 14.76 -1.26
CA ASN A 240 9.55 14.83 -1.01
C ASN A 240 10.19 13.46 -0.75
N HIS A 241 9.42 12.47 -0.31
CA HIS A 241 9.98 11.21 0.20
C HIS A 241 9.39 9.95 -0.43
N GLU A 242 8.17 9.99 -0.95
CA GLU A 242 7.52 8.83 -1.57
C GLU A 242 7.73 8.85 -3.08
N PRO A 243 7.77 7.67 -3.75
CA PRO A 243 7.94 7.64 -5.20
C PRO A 243 6.82 8.42 -5.89
N PRO A 244 7.16 9.25 -6.90
CA PRO A 244 6.14 9.91 -7.70
C PRO A 244 5.29 8.85 -8.42
N SER A 245 4.02 9.17 -8.64
CA SER A 245 3.15 8.37 -9.51
C SER A 245 3.86 8.17 -10.87
N PRO A 246 3.92 6.96 -11.46
CA PRO A 246 4.35 6.77 -12.85
C PRO A 246 3.61 7.67 -13.85
N SER A 247 2.32 7.96 -13.61
CA SER A 247 1.58 8.98 -14.38
C SER A 247 2.10 10.41 -14.19
N SER A 248 3.10 10.57 -13.31
CA SER A 248 3.89 11.78 -13.08
C SER A 248 5.31 11.79 -13.61
N GLN A 249 5.64 10.81 -14.43
CA GLN A 249 6.78 10.90 -15.32
C GLN A 249 6.22 11.11 -16.73
N ALA A 250 6.50 12.27 -17.31
CA ALA A 250 6.18 12.48 -18.73
C ALA A 250 6.87 11.38 -19.53
N PRO A 251 6.22 10.79 -20.54
CA PRO A 251 6.90 9.85 -21.43
C PRO A 251 8.04 10.61 -22.10
N THR A 252 9.28 10.27 -21.79
CA THR A 252 10.44 10.67 -22.60
C THR A 252 10.44 9.78 -23.84
N SER A 253 9.51 10.02 -24.75
CA SER A 253 9.57 9.49 -26.11
C SER A 253 10.36 10.47 -26.97
N SER A 254 11.66 10.22 -27.10
CA SER A 254 12.49 10.81 -28.14
C SER A 254 12.21 10.08 -29.46
N THR A 255 11.19 10.53 -30.19
CA THR A 255 11.04 10.18 -31.61
C THR A 255 10.43 11.39 -32.34
N PRO A 256 11.09 11.93 -33.38
CA PRO A 256 10.57 13.08 -34.11
C PRO A 256 9.35 12.69 -34.96
N PRO A 257 8.41 13.60 -35.21
CA PRO A 257 7.21 13.31 -35.99
C PRO A 257 7.53 13.31 -37.49
N THR A 258 7.28 12.19 -38.16
CA THR A 258 7.18 12.14 -39.62
C THR A 258 5.73 12.38 -40.03
N THR A 259 5.56 13.25 -41.01
CA THR A 259 4.31 13.80 -41.54
C THR A 259 3.44 12.82 -42.33
N SER A 260 2.13 13.09 -42.27
CA SER A 260 1.07 12.86 -43.27
C SER A 260 0.76 11.43 -43.76
N SER A 261 -0.48 10.98 -43.52
CA SER A 261 -1.48 10.82 -44.60
C SER A 261 -2.83 10.35 -44.04
N THR A 262 -3.87 11.08 -44.39
CA THR A 262 -5.29 10.75 -44.22
C THR A 262 -5.60 9.41 -44.89
N SER A 263 -6.11 8.43 -44.16
CA SER A 263 -6.70 7.22 -44.75
C SER A 263 -7.96 6.81 -43.99
N THR A 264 -9.05 6.83 -44.74
CA THR A 264 -10.41 6.44 -44.43
C THR A 264 -10.48 4.99 -43.93
N TYR A 265 -11.12 4.73 -42.79
CA TYR A 265 -11.44 3.36 -42.35
C TYR A 265 -12.83 2.97 -42.86
N PRO A 266 -12.99 1.83 -43.56
CA PRO A 266 -14.29 1.18 -43.69
C PRO A 266 -14.54 0.27 -42.48
N ASN A 267 -15.80 0.21 -42.08
CA ASN A 267 -16.36 -0.61 -41.02
C ASN A 267 -16.32 -2.11 -41.39
N PRO A 268 -16.03 -3.03 -40.46
CA PRO A 268 -16.53 -4.39 -40.59
C PRO A 268 -17.31 -4.89 -39.36
N THR A 269 -18.55 -5.26 -39.67
CA THR A 269 -19.42 -6.29 -39.10
C THR A 269 -18.86 -7.23 -38.01
N ARG A 270 -19.45 -7.08 -36.82
CA ARG A 270 -20.07 -8.11 -35.95
C ARG A 270 -19.63 -9.58 -36.18
N THR A 271 -18.75 -10.07 -35.30
CA THR A 271 -18.71 -11.49 -34.89
C THR A 271 -18.45 -11.60 -33.38
N SER A 272 -18.96 -12.69 -32.82
CA SER A 272 -19.20 -13.06 -31.41
C SER A 272 -18.08 -12.80 -30.40
N THR A 273 -18.42 -12.13 -29.29
CA THR A 273 -17.63 -12.07 -28.05
C THR A 273 -18.04 -13.17 -27.06
N PRO A 274 -17.10 -13.92 -26.46
CA PRO A 274 -17.38 -14.74 -25.28
C PRO A 274 -17.55 -13.83 -24.06
N THR A 275 -18.63 -14.05 -23.31
CA THR A 275 -19.01 -13.25 -22.15
C THR A 275 -18.10 -13.56 -20.97
N PHE A 276 -17.09 -12.72 -20.71
CA PHE A 276 -16.36 -12.72 -19.44
C PHE A 276 -17.19 -11.97 -18.39
N SER A 277 -17.74 -12.70 -17.42
CA SER A 277 -18.33 -12.10 -16.22
C SER A 277 -17.20 -11.57 -15.32
N THR A 278 -16.73 -10.35 -15.61
CA THR A 278 -15.80 -9.62 -14.75
C THR A 278 -16.64 -8.83 -13.75
N ARG A 279 -16.62 -9.21 -12.47
CA ARG A 279 -17.13 -8.34 -11.40
C ARG A 279 -16.08 -7.27 -11.10
N VAL A 280 -16.11 -6.19 -11.87
CA VAL A 280 -15.36 -4.97 -11.56
C VAL A 280 -16.10 -4.23 -10.43
N PHE A 281 -15.56 -4.24 -9.23
CA PHE A 281 -16.03 -3.33 -8.17
C PHE A 281 -15.33 -1.98 -8.35
N SER A 282 -16.01 -1.06 -9.04
CA SER A 282 -15.64 0.37 -9.07
C SER A 282 -16.31 1.08 -7.90
N ALA A 283 -15.53 1.51 -6.91
CA ALA A 283 -16.01 2.38 -5.84
C ALA A 283 -15.88 3.84 -6.29
N SER A 284 -16.90 4.37 -6.95
CA SER A 284 -17.03 5.80 -7.22
C SER A 284 -18.49 6.18 -7.50
N ARG A 285 -19.22 6.58 -6.46
CA ARG A 285 -20.29 7.58 -6.61
C ARG A 285 -20.24 8.57 -5.44
N PRO A 286 -20.19 9.89 -5.71
CA PRO A 286 -20.32 10.92 -4.69
C PRO A 286 -21.76 10.99 -4.20
N LEU A 287 -21.93 11.14 -2.89
CA LEU A 287 -23.19 11.50 -2.26
C LEU A 287 -23.54 12.93 -2.66
N THR A 288 -24.55 13.10 -3.52
CA THR A 288 -25.20 14.39 -3.74
C THR A 288 -26.37 14.54 -2.78
N ASN A 289 -26.31 15.58 -1.94
CA ASN A 289 -27.42 16.10 -1.14
C ASN A 289 -28.64 16.42 -2.01
N ARG A 290 -29.81 15.94 -1.58
CA ARG A 290 -31.16 16.43 -1.85
C ARG A 290 -32.01 15.94 -0.69
N ASP A 291 -32.94 16.65 -0.08
CA ASP A 291 -33.35 18.06 -0.07
C ASP A 291 -34.10 18.21 1.28
N ALA A 292 -33.87 19.31 1.99
CA ALA A 292 -34.76 19.76 3.04
C ALA A 292 -35.67 20.83 2.44
N SER A 293 -36.97 20.54 2.33
CA SER A 293 -38.08 21.47 2.57
C SER A 293 -39.41 20.92 2.02
N SER A 294 -40.40 20.84 2.91
CA SER A 294 -41.72 21.49 2.80
C SER A 294 -42.88 20.60 3.25
N SER A 295 -43.62 21.12 4.25
CA SER A 295 -45.06 20.93 4.51
C SER A 295 -45.51 19.51 4.95
N LYS A 296 -45.99 19.26 6.16
CA LYS A 296 -47.05 19.92 6.94
C LYS A 296 -46.94 19.52 8.41
#